data_AF-A0A2D6FJQ3-F1
#
_entry.id   AF-A0A2D6FJQ3-F1
#
_cell.length_a   1.000
_cell.length_b   1.000
_cell.length_c   1.000
_cell.angle_alpha   90.00
_cell.angle_beta   90.00
_cell.angle_gamma   90.00
#
_symmetry.space_group_name_H-M   'P 1'
#
loop_
_entity.id
_entity.type
_entity.pdbx_description
1 polymer ?
#
loop_
_entity_poly.entity_id
_entity_poly.type
_entity_poly.pdbx_seq_one_letter_code
_entity_poly.pdbx_strand_id
1 'polypeptide(L)' 'MKKANVIVKDKECRGQTERMIRRFIKKTKKERIVEEVKDRRHHKSPSLKKKEKRIRAQRRRLREERKRQRALERRKRRNY' A
#
# COMPACT_ATOMS: atom_id res chain seq x y z
N MET A 1 2.63 -9.80 23.05
CA MET A 1 2.99 -8.51 22.39
C MET A 1 3.41 -8.76 20.94
N LYS A 2 3.03 -7.90 20.00
CA LYS A 2 3.62 -7.91 18.64
C LYS A 2 5.10 -7.51 18.75
N LYS A 3 6.01 -8.36 18.27
CA LYS A 3 7.47 -8.07 18.31
C LYS A 3 7.88 -6.93 17.37
N ALA A 4 7.20 -6.78 16.23
CA ALA A 4 7.44 -5.68 15.29
C ALA A 4 6.22 -5.46 14.38
N ASN A 5 6.14 -4.28 13.76
CA ASN A 5 5.09 -3.94 12.79
C ASN A 5 5.29 -4.63 11.42
N VAL A 6 6.55 -4.81 10.99
CA VAL A 6 6.91 -5.49 9.75
C VAL A 6 8.02 -6.50 10.03
N ILE A 7 7.81 -7.74 9.61
CA ILE A 7 8.81 -8.82 9.70
C ILE A 7 8.93 -9.49 8.32
N VAL A 8 10.16 -9.67 7.86
CA VAL A 8 10.49 -10.49 6.69
C VAL A 8 11.56 -11.49 7.11
N LYS A 9 11.31 -12.77 6.88
CA LYS A 9 12.27 -13.84 7.21
C LYS A 9 13.02 -14.27 5.96
N ASP A 10 14.27 -14.70 6.14
CA ASP A 10 15.10 -15.16 5.04
C ASP A 10 14.51 -16.38 4.30
N LYS A 11 13.86 -17.30 5.03
CA LYS A 11 13.13 -18.44 4.45
C LYS A 11 12.09 -18.03 3.39
N GLU A 12 11.48 -16.85 3.50
CA GLU A 12 10.53 -16.33 2.51
C GLU A 12 11.22 -15.80 1.24
N CYS A 13 12.53 -15.54 1.31
CA CYS A 13 13.34 -14.86 0.30
C CYS A 13 14.33 -15.79 -0.41
N ARG A 14 14.44 -17.05 0.03
CA ARG A 14 15.35 -18.08 -0.51
C ARG A 14 16.81 -17.61 -0.50
N GLY A 15 17.25 -16.93 0.57
CA GLY A 15 18.61 -16.39 0.68
C GLY A 15 18.91 -15.18 -0.21
N GLN A 16 17.96 -14.69 -1.02
CA GLN A 16 18.19 -13.56 -1.92
C GLN A 16 17.87 -12.23 -1.23
N THR A 17 18.92 -11.46 -0.90
CA THR A 17 18.83 -10.16 -0.23
C THR A 17 17.96 -9.17 -0.97
N GLU A 18 18.05 -9.11 -2.31
CA GLU A 18 17.24 -8.17 -3.10
C GLU A 18 15.73 -8.46 -2.98
N ARG A 19 15.35 -9.74 -2.98
CA ARG A 19 13.95 -10.15 -2.76
C ARG A 19 13.49 -9.77 -1.37
N MET A 20 14.36 -9.89 -0.38
CA MET A 20 14.08 -9.48 1.01
C MET A 20 13.81 -7.98 1.11
N ILE A 21 14.67 -7.14 0.52
CA ILE A 21 14.50 -5.69 0.48
C ILE A 21 13.18 -5.31 -0.19
N ARG A 22 12.89 -5.87 -1.38
CA ARG A 22 11.64 -5.58 -2.10
C ARG A 22 10.40 -5.98 -1.31
N ARG A 23 10.42 -7.14 -0.65
CA ARG A 23 9.33 -7.61 0.23
C ARG A 23 9.16 -6.72 1.45
N PHE A 24 10.25 -6.34 2.09
CA PHE A 24 10.23 -5.46 3.26
C PHE A 24 9.61 -4.11 2.89
N ILE A 25 10.11 -3.46 1.84
CA ILE A 25 9.56 -2.19 1.33
C ILE A 25 8.06 -2.33 1.03
N LYS A 26 7.64 -3.44 0.39
CA LYS A 26 6.22 -3.68 0.08
C LYS A 26 5.37 -3.85 1.34
N LYS A 27 5.83 -4.60 2.35
CA LYS A 27 5.13 -4.77 3.64
C LYS A 27 5.06 -3.44 4.39
N THR A 28 6.13 -2.67 4.46
CA THR A 28 6.17 -1.33 5.09
C THR A 28 5.20 -0.35 4.43
N LYS A 29 5.15 -0.30 3.10
CA LYS A 29 4.17 0.52 2.35
C LYS A 29 2.72 0.05 2.56
N LYS A 30 2.51 -1.24 2.83
CA LYS A 30 1.17 -1.79 3.11
C LYS A 30 0.68 -1.37 4.50
N GLU A 31 1.55 -1.41 5.50
CA GLU A 31 1.24 -0.97 6.87
C GLU A 31 1.13 0.56 7.00
N ARG A 32 1.68 1.32 6.04
CA ARG A 32 1.60 2.80 5.98
C ARG A 32 2.17 3.53 7.19
N ILE A 33 3.17 2.93 7.82
CA ILE A 33 3.82 3.42 9.05
C ILE A 33 4.44 4.81 8.82
N VAL A 34 5.09 5.01 7.66
CA VAL A 34 5.75 6.28 7.33
C VAL A 34 4.73 7.40 7.17
N GLU A 35 3.60 7.12 6.52
CA GLU A 35 2.51 8.07 6.36
C GLU A 35 1.85 8.41 7.69
N GLU A 36 1.68 7.43 8.59
CA GLU A 36 1.13 7.68 9.92
C GLU A 36 2.03 8.63 10.73
N VAL A 37 3.34 8.38 10.74
CA VAL A 37 4.31 9.24 11.44
C VAL A 37 4.27 10.67 10.87
N LYS A 38 4.17 10.82 9.55
CA LYS A 38 4.02 12.14 8.91
C LYS A 38 2.70 12.83 9.27
N ASP A 39 1.60 12.09 9.28
CA ASP A 39 0.27 12.59 9.63
C ASP A 39 0.20 13.01 11.12
N ARG A 40 1.00 12.38 12.00
CA ARG A 40 1.12 12.70 13.43
C ARG A 40 2.09 13.83 13.75
N ARG A 41 2.99 14.19 12.83
CA ARG A 41 4.05 15.19 13.06
C ARG A 41 3.51 16.56 13.46
N HIS A 42 2.36 16.96 12.90
CA HIS A 42 1.71 18.22 13.22
C HIS A 42 0.25 18.00 13.59
N HIS A 43 -0.26 18.79 14.52
CA HIS A 43 -1.68 18.77 14.85
C HIS A 43 -2.51 19.19 13.61
N LYS A 44 -3.51 18.37 13.26
CA LYS A 44 -4.51 18.68 12.24
C LYS A 44 -5.89 18.67 12.88
N SER A 45 -6.70 19.67 12.56
CA SER A 45 -8.08 19.77 13.01
C SER A 45 -8.91 18.54 12.58
N PRO A 46 -9.92 18.11 13.37
CA PRO A 46 -10.73 16.93 13.05
C PRO A 46 -11.39 16.98 11.67
N SER A 47 -11.82 18.17 11.23
CA SER A 47 -12.42 18.40 9.91
C SER A 47 -11.45 18.07 8.77
N LEU A 48 -10.19 18.52 8.87
CA LEU A 48 -9.14 18.24 7.89
C LEU A 48 -8.81 16.74 7.85
N LYS A 49 -8.71 16.09 9.01
CA LYS A 49 -8.51 14.64 9.11
C LYS A 49 -9.64 13.86 8.38
N LYS A 50 -10.90 14.28 8.56
CA LYS A 50 -12.06 13.68 7.86
C LYS A 50 -11.99 13.92 6.35
N LYS A 51 -11.65 15.13 5.90
CA LYS A 51 -11.49 15.47 4.48
C LYS A 51 -10.40 14.65 3.80
N GLU A 52 -9.21 14.57 4.40
CA GLU A 52 -8.09 13.79 3.88
C GLU A 52 -8.42 12.30 3.79
N LYS A 53 -9.09 11.74 4.82
CA LYS A 53 -9.55 10.34 4.81
C LYS A 53 -10.50 10.06 3.63
N ARG A 54 -11.44 10.98 3.36
CA ARG A 54 -12.39 10.88 2.23
C ARG A 54 -11.65 10.92 0.89
N ILE A 55 -10.79 11.92 0.67
CA ILE A 55 -10.01 12.06 -0.57
C ILE A 55 -9.15 10.83 -0.81
N ARG A 56 -8.49 10.32 0.23
CA ARG A 56 -7.65 9.12 0.17
C ARG A 56 -8.44 7.87 -0.21
N ALA A 57 -9.63 7.70 0.36
CA ALA A 57 -10.52 6.59 0.01
C ALA A 57 -11.01 6.68 -1.44
N GLN A 58 -11.39 7.88 -1.90
CA GLN A 58 -11.80 8.11 -3.29
C GLN A 58 -10.67 7.80 -4.28
N ARG A 59 -9.46 8.32 -4.03
CA ARG A 59 -8.28 8.02 -4.86
C ARG A 59 -8.00 6.51 -4.94
N ARG A 60 -8.17 5.78 -3.83
CA ARG A 60 -8.03 4.31 -3.82
C ARG A 60 -9.09 3.63 -4.69
N ARG A 61 -10.36 4.03 -4.59
CA ARG A 61 -11.46 3.47 -5.41
C ARG A 61 -11.18 3.67 -6.91
N LEU A 62 -10.85 4.90 -7.31
CA LEU A 62 -10.52 5.23 -8.70
C LEU A 62 -9.33 4.41 -9.23
N ARG A 63 -8.31 4.18 -8.39
CA ARG A 63 -7.16 3.35 -8.77
C ARG A 63 -7.56 1.89 -9.00
N GLU A 64 -8.37 1.31 -8.11
CA GLU A 64 -8.83 -0.07 -8.24
C GLU A 64 -9.74 -0.25 -9.47
N GLU A 65 -10.62 0.72 -9.73
CA GLU A 65 -11.49 0.72 -10.91
C GLU A 65 -10.67 0.76 -12.22
N ARG A 66 -9.71 1.69 -12.34
CA ARG A 66 -8.79 1.74 -13.48
C ARG A 66 -8.01 0.43 -13.65
N LYS A 67 -7.62 -0.22 -12.55
CA LYS A 67 -6.93 -1.51 -12.59
C LYS A 67 -7.84 -2.62 -13.11
N ARG A 68 -9.12 -2.63 -12.73
CA ARG A 68 -10.14 -3.57 -13.24
C ARG A 68 -10.37 -3.36 -14.74
N GLN A 69 -10.57 -2.11 -15.17
CA GLN A 69 -10.75 -1.77 -16.58
C GLN A 69 -9.57 -2.27 -17.43
N ARG A 70 -8.32 -1.96 -17.03
CA ARG A 70 -7.11 -2.44 -17.70
C ARG A 70 -7.02 -3.97 -17.75
N ALA A 71 -7.48 -4.67 -16.72
CA ALA A 71 -7.49 -6.13 -16.71
C ALA A 71 -8.53 -6.71 -17.68
N LEU A 72 -9.71 -6.09 -17.79
CA LEU A 72 -10.75 -6.45 -18.75
C LEU A 72 -10.27 -6.22 -20.19
N GLU A 73 -9.66 -5.07 -20.47
CA GLU A 73 -9.08 -4.76 -21.80
C GLU A 73 -8.02 -5.79 -22.20
N ARG A 74 -7.11 -6.17 -21.29
CA ARG A 74 -6.11 -7.21 -21.54
C ARG A 74 -6.74 -8.56 -21.85
N ARG A 75 -7.81 -8.94 -21.16
CA ARG A 75 -8.56 -10.18 -21.45
C ARG A 75 -9.23 -10.10 -22.82
N LYS A 76 -9.89 -8.99 -23.14
CA LYS A 76 -10.55 -8.78 -24.43
C LYS A 76 -9.55 -8.90 -25.59
N ARG A 77 -8.36 -8.29 -25.47
CA ARG A 77 -7.27 -8.38 -26.47
C ARG A 77 -6.68 -9.77 -26.64
N ARG A 78 -6.78 -10.65 -25.64
CA ARG A 78 -6.26 -12.01 -25.72
C ARG A 78 -7.25 -12.98 -26.37
N ASN A 79 -8.54 -12.62 -26.38
CA ASN A 79 -9.62 -13.44 -26.91
C ASN A 79 -9.99 -13.10 -28.37
N TYR A 80 -9.23 -12.21 -29.01
CA TYR A 80 -9.27 -11.90 -30.45
C TYR A 80 -7.89 -12.19 -31.01
#